data_AF-A4P076-F1
#
_entry.id   AF-A4P076-F1
#
_cell.length_a   1.000
_cell.length_b   1.000
_cell.length_c   1.000
_cell.angle_alpha   90.00
_cell.angle_beta   90.00
_cell.angle_gamma   90.00
#
_symmetry.space_group_name_H-M   'P 1'
#
loop_
_entity.id
_entity.type
_entity.pdbx_description
1 polymer ?
#
loop_
_entity_poly.entity_id
_entity_poly.type
_entity_poly.pdbx_seq_one_letter_code
_entity_poly.pdbx_strand_id
1 'polypeptide(L)'
;MTNTNQQTNTEKRKHATLWTISRTLDRLRYITDTAINGTILDYPDKDGNRPPATPKQIYTLILEEVNCAIEQVNDLKRQIEVLAIHQEHRADANYLPLVD
;
A
#
# COMPACT_ATOMS: atom_id res chain seq x y z
N MET A 1 -15.90 -17.42 -37.81
CA MET A 1 -16.02 -16.37 -36.76
C MET A 1 -15.37 -16.92 -35.50
N THR A 2 -14.21 -16.40 -35.13
CA THR A 2 -13.42 -16.92 -34.00
C THR A 2 -13.62 -15.99 -32.82
N ASN A 3 -14.35 -16.44 -31.80
CA ASN A 3 -14.52 -15.72 -30.54
C ASN A 3 -13.23 -15.84 -29.72
N THR A 4 -12.34 -14.87 -29.87
CA THR A 4 -11.17 -14.73 -29.02
C THR A 4 -11.64 -14.19 -27.68
N ASN A 5 -11.89 -15.08 -26.71
CA ASN A 5 -12.06 -14.70 -25.32
C ASN A 5 -10.77 -14.00 -24.87
N GLN A 6 -10.81 -12.66 -24.84
CA GLN A 6 -9.80 -11.86 -24.16
C GLN A 6 -9.85 -12.21 -22.68
N GLN A 7 -9.07 -13.21 -22.28
CA GLN A 7 -8.61 -13.35 -20.92
C GLN A 7 -7.82 -12.08 -20.62
N THR A 8 -8.50 -11.10 -20.03
CA THR A 8 -7.85 -9.96 -19.41
C THR A 8 -6.91 -10.55 -18.37
N ASN A 9 -5.62 -10.64 -18.71
CA ASN A 9 -4.53 -10.79 -17.75
C ASN A 9 -4.56 -9.52 -16.89
N THR A 10 -5.47 -9.48 -15.93
CA THR A 10 -5.43 -8.51 -14.86
C THR A 10 -4.17 -8.86 -14.09
N GLU A 11 -3.09 -8.14 -14.38
CA GLU A 11 -1.92 -8.10 -13.51
C GLU A 11 -2.44 -8.03 -12.08
N LYS A 12 -2.09 -9.01 -11.24
CA LYS A 12 -2.39 -8.97 -9.82
C LYS A 12 -1.60 -7.80 -9.24
N ARG A 13 -2.13 -6.58 -9.39
CA ARG A 13 -1.68 -5.43 -8.61
C ARG A 13 -1.76 -5.88 -7.16
N LYS A 14 -0.62 -5.88 -6.47
CA LYS A 14 -0.58 -6.13 -5.03
C LYS A 14 -1.29 -4.96 -4.39
N HIS A 15 -2.58 -5.11 -4.17
CA HIS A 15 -3.41 -4.15 -3.48
C HIS A 15 -2.92 -3.99 -2.05
N ALA A 16 -2.99 -2.77 -1.55
CA ALA A 16 -2.74 -2.50 -0.16
C ALA A 16 -3.83 -3.17 0.68
N THR A 17 -3.42 -3.73 1.81
CA THR A 17 -4.30 -4.31 2.82
C THR A 17 -4.07 -3.62 4.15
N LEU A 18 -5.02 -3.73 5.08
CA LEU A 18 -4.80 -3.26 6.46
C LEU A 18 -3.52 -3.86 7.08
N TRP A 19 -3.20 -5.12 6.72
CA TRP A 19 -1.98 -5.79 7.15
C TRP A 19 -0.71 -5.12 6.62
N THR A 20 -0.66 -4.78 5.33
CA THR A 20 0.52 -4.09 4.76
C THR A 20 0.69 -2.71 5.38
N ILE A 21 -0.41 -1.98 5.63
CA ILE A 21 -0.38 -0.66 6.26
C ILE A 21 0.16 -0.78 7.68
N SER A 22 -0.37 -1.72 8.48
CA SER A 22 0.09 -1.96 9.84
C SER A 22 1.59 -2.25 9.88
N ARG A 23 2.08 -3.09 8.95
CA ARG A 23 3.50 -3.45 8.87
C ARG A 23 4.39 -2.25 8.51
N THR A 24 3.97 -1.40 7.58
CA THR A 24 4.68 -0.16 7.23
C THR A 24 4.73 0.80 8.42
N LEU A 25 3.62 0.96 9.15
CA LEU A 25 3.58 1.81 10.35
C LEU A 25 4.46 1.27 11.49
N ASP A 26 4.47 -0.05 11.74
CA ASP A 26 5.36 -0.67 12.73
C ASP A 26 6.83 -0.44 12.37
N ARG A 27 7.17 -0.55 11.08
CA ARG A 27 8.52 -0.27 10.59
C ARG A 27 8.90 1.20 10.75
N LEU A 28 7.99 2.12 10.43
CA LEU A 28 8.19 3.56 10.64
C LEU A 28 8.43 3.87 12.13
N ARG A 29 7.63 3.27 13.03
CA ARG A 29 7.81 3.41 14.48
C ARG A 29 9.18 2.90 14.93
N TYR A 30 9.60 1.73 14.45
CA TYR A 30 10.91 1.17 14.74
C TYR A 30 12.06 2.08 14.26
N ILE A 31 11.99 2.57 13.02
CA ILE A 31 13.02 3.48 12.47
C ILE A 31 13.07 4.77 13.27
N THR A 32 11.92 5.33 13.65
CA THR A 32 11.88 6.59 14.40
C THR A 32 12.41 6.42 15.83
N ASP A 33 12.04 5.34 16.51
CA ASP A 33 12.53 5.02 17.85
C ASP A 33 14.05 4.78 17.86
N THR A 34 14.54 4.00 16.91
CA THR A 34 15.99 3.76 16.75
C THR A 34 16.74 5.04 16.37
N ALA A 35 16.13 5.97 15.62
CA ALA A 35 16.72 7.27 15.30
C ALA A 35 16.94 8.11 16.56
N ILE A 36 15.91 8.22 17.39
CA ILE A 36 15.91 9.01 18.62
C ILE A 36 16.92 8.45 19.61
N ASN A 37 16.99 7.12 19.73
CA ASN A 37 17.88 6.43 20.65
C ASN A 37 19.33 6.32 20.15
N GLY A 38 19.63 6.82 18.94
CA GLY A 38 20.98 6.81 18.37
C GLY A 38 21.47 5.43 17.93
N THR A 39 20.56 4.47 17.73
CA THR A 39 20.85 3.05 17.44
C THR A 39 20.48 2.63 16.02
N ILE A 40 20.29 3.55 15.06
CA ILE A 40 19.97 3.15 13.68
C ILE A 40 21.11 2.34 13.07
N LEU A 41 20.76 1.09 12.80
CA LEU A 41 21.52 0.09 12.07
C LEU A 41 21.71 0.53 10.61
N ASP A 42 22.95 0.94 10.32
CA ASP A 42 23.76 0.39 9.25
C ASP A 42 23.12 0.26 7.87
N TYR A 43 23.15 1.37 7.12
CA TYR A 43 23.11 1.29 5.66
C TYR A 43 24.50 0.86 5.19
N PRO A 44 24.64 -0.26 4.46
CA PRO A 44 25.90 -0.56 3.81
C PRO A 44 26.22 0.56 2.83
N ASP A 45 27.42 1.13 2.93
CA ASP A 45 27.98 2.01 1.93
C ASP A 45 28.30 1.23 0.64
N LYS A 46 28.82 1.93 -0.36
CA LYS A 46 29.14 1.35 -1.67
C LYS A 46 30.21 0.25 -1.58
N ASP A 47 30.98 0.21 -0.51
CA ASP A 47 32.06 -0.73 -0.25
C ASP A 47 31.65 -1.81 0.77
N GLY A 48 30.39 -1.81 1.21
CA GLY A 48 29.84 -2.76 2.17
C GLY A 48 30.16 -2.43 3.64
N ASN A 49 30.81 -1.29 3.92
CA ASN A 49 31.00 -0.83 5.29
C ASN A 49 29.69 -0.31 5.84
N ARG A 50 29.54 -0.37 7.16
CA ARG A 50 28.32 0.01 7.83
C ARG A 50 28.57 1.16 8.80
N PRO A 51 28.79 2.38 8.29
CA PRO A 51 28.93 3.55 9.13
C PRO A 51 27.57 3.92 9.76
N PRO A 52 27.56 4.58 10.93
CA PRO A 52 26.34 5.13 11.51
C PRO A 52 25.61 6.02 10.50
N ALA A 53 24.29 5.83 10.38
CA ALA A 53 23.50 6.60 9.42
C ALA A 53 23.52 8.10 9.76
N THR A 54 23.74 8.95 8.74
CA THR A 54 23.65 10.41 8.90
C THR A 54 22.21 10.85 9.16
N PRO A 55 21.98 11.99 9.83
CA PRO A 55 20.63 12.53 10.03
C PRO A 55 19.83 12.67 8.73
N LYS A 56 20.50 13.03 7.63
CA LYS A 56 19.87 13.12 6.30
C LYS A 56 19.37 11.77 5.81
N GLN A 57 20.19 10.71 5.94
CA GLN A 57 19.79 9.36 5.53
C GLN A 57 18.62 8.85 6.36
N ILE A 58 18.67 9.06 7.69
CA ILE A 58 17.57 8.71 8.60
C ILE A 58 16.27 9.40 8.17
N TYR A 59 16.33 10.71 7.92
CA TYR A 59 15.17 11.47 7.47
C TYR A 59 14.61 10.97 6.13
N THR A 60 15.48 10.66 5.16
CA THR A 60 15.07 10.09 3.87
C THR A 60 14.29 8.79 4.05
N LEU A 61 14.72 7.92 4.96
CA LEU A 61 14.07 6.63 5.19
C LEU A 61 12.71 6.76 5.87
N ILE A 62 12.61 7.65 6.85
CA ILE A 62 11.34 8.01 7.48
C ILE A 62 10.38 8.51 6.40
N LEU A 63 10.85 9.39 5.50
CA LEU A 63 10.04 9.94 4.43
C LEU A 63 9.58 8.86 3.42
N GLU A 64 10.46 7.92 3.06
CA GLU A 64 10.13 6.78 2.18
C GLU A 64 9.02 5.91 2.77
N GLU A 65 9.12 5.55 4.05
CA GLU A 65 8.11 4.73 4.74
C GLU A 65 6.78 5.49 4.91
N VAL A 66 6.83 6.80 5.19
CA VAL A 66 5.62 7.66 5.24
C VAL A 66 4.92 7.71 3.88
N ASN A 67 5.68 7.92 2.79
CA ASN A 67 5.12 7.94 1.45
C ASN A 67 4.48 6.59 1.09
N CYS A 68 5.14 5.48 1.43
CA CYS A 68 4.60 4.15 1.23
C CYS A 68 3.28 3.94 1.99
N ALA A 69 3.19 4.39 3.25
CA ALA A 69 1.96 4.30 4.03
C ALA A 69 0.83 5.12 3.41
N ILE A 70 1.12 6.33 2.91
CA ILE A 70 0.14 7.19 2.24
C ILE A 70 -0.38 6.53 0.96
N GLU A 71 0.50 5.96 0.13
CA GLU A 71 0.10 5.24 -1.09
C GLU A 71 -0.81 4.05 -0.76
N GLN A 72 -0.48 3.29 0.29
CA GLN A 72 -1.28 2.15 0.71
C GLN A 72 -2.67 2.56 1.24
N VAL A 73 -2.75 3.66 2.00
CA VAL A 73 -4.04 4.21 2.47
C VAL A 73 -4.89 4.70 1.30
N ASN A 74 -4.28 5.37 0.31
CA ASN A 74 -4.99 5.84 -0.87
C ASN A 74 -5.51 4.67 -1.73
N ASP A 75 -4.72 3.60 -1.89
CA ASP A 75 -5.18 2.39 -2.58
C ASP A 75 -6.34 1.72 -1.84
N LEU A 76 -6.27 1.64 -0.50
CA LEU A 76 -7.37 1.09 0.30
C LEU A 76 -8.64 1.93 0.20
N LYS A 77 -8.51 3.26 0.23
CA LYS A 77 -9.65 4.19 0.02
C LYS A 77 -10.30 3.93 -1.35
N ARG A 78 -9.50 3.83 -2.41
CA ARG A 78 -10.00 3.53 -3.75
C ARG A 78 -10.72 2.19 -3.82
N GLN A 79 -10.17 1.16 -3.17
CA GLN A 79 -10.82 -0.16 -3.11
C GLN A 79 -12.20 -0.08 -2.43
N ILE A 80 -12.32 0.67 -1.34
CA ILE A 80 -13.60 0.88 -0.63
C ILE A 80 -14.61 1.64 -1.51
N GLU A 81 -14.18 2.71 -2.17
CA GLU A 81 -15.05 3.49 -3.09
C GLU A 81 -15.58 2.63 -4.24
N VAL A 82 -14.72 1.79 -4.84
CA VAL A 82 -15.13 0.84 -5.88
C VAL A 82 -16.17 -0.14 -5.34
N LEU A 83 -15.97 -0.70 -4.14
CA LEU A 83 -16.92 -1.63 -3.53
C LEU A 83 -18.26 -0.96 -3.22
N ALA A 84 -18.26 0.29 -2.76
CA ALA A 84 -19.49 1.04 -2.48
C ALA A 84 -20.33 1.26 -3.75
N ILE A 85 -19.70 1.68 -4.85
CA ILE A 85 -20.38 1.85 -6.16
C ILE A 85 -20.96 0.52 -6.66
N HIS A 86 -20.19 -0.57 -6.56
CA HIS A 86 -20.68 -1.89 -6.97
C HIS A 86 -21.87 -2.38 -6.12
N GLN A 87 -21.95 -2.01 -4.84
CA GLN A 87 -23.09 -2.33 -3.99
C GLN A 87 -24.33 -1.51 -4.36
N GLU A 88 -24.18 -0.22 -4.68
CA GLU A 88 -25.25 0.64 -5.18
C GLU A 88 -25.87 0.08 -6.47
N HIS A 89 -25.05 -0.29 -7.46
CA HIS A 89 -25.54 -0.88 -8.71
C HIS A 89 -26.18 -2.26 -8.53
N ARG A 90 -25.77 -3.05 -7.53
CA ARG A 90 -26.43 -4.32 -7.20
C ARG A 90 -27.77 -4.11 -6.50
N ALA A 91 -27.92 -3.06 -5.70
CA ALA A 91 -29.20 -2.70 -5.08
C ALA A 91 -30.22 -2.27 -6.15
N ASP A 92 -29.77 -1.51 -7.15
CA ASP A 92 -30.63 -1.05 -8.26
C ASP A 92 -31.05 -2.19 -9.20
N ALA A 93 -30.17 -3.17 -9.43
CA ALA A 93 -30.47 -4.33 -10.28
C ALA A 93 -31.50 -5.31 -9.68
N ASN A 94 -31.74 -5.25 -8.36
CA ASN A 94 -32.76 -6.08 -7.69
C ASN A 94 -34.19 -5.51 -7.85
N TYR A 95 -34.37 -4.36 -8.49
CA TYR A 95 -35.67 -3.84 -8.90
C TYR A 95 -35.99 -4.25 -10.34
N LEU A 96 -35.99 -5.55 -10.64
CA LEU A 96 -36.77 -6.02 -11.79
C LEU A 96 -38.24 -5.97 -11.38
N PRO A 97 -39.14 -5.32 -12.16
CA PRO A 97 -40.55 -5.35 -11.82
C PRO A 97 -41.01 -6.80 -11.91
N LEU A 98 -41.67 -7.27 -10.86
CA LEU A 98 -42.53 -8.46 -10.95
C LEU A 98 -43.55 -8.14 -12.05
N VAL A 99 -43.34 -8.74 -13.23
CA VAL A 99 -44.33 -8.71 -14.30
C VAL A 99 -45.43 -9.68 -13.86
N ASP A 100 -46.65 -9.15 -13.69
CA ASP A 100 -47.88 -9.88 -13.38
C ASP A 100 -48.14 -11.08 -14.32
#